data_AF-A0A7Y1YHR6-F1
#
_entry.id   AF-A0A7Y1YHR6-F1
#
_cell.length_a   1.000
_cell.length_b   1.000
_cell.length_c   1.000
_cell.angle_alpha   90.00
_cell.angle_beta   90.00
_cell.angle_gamma   90.00
#
_symmetry.space_group_name_H-M   'P 1'
#
loop_
_entity.id
_entity.type
_entity.pdbx_description
1 polymer ?
#
loop_
_entity_poly.entity_id
_entity_poly.type
_entity_poly.pdbx_seq_one_letter_code
_entity_poly.pdbx_strand_id
1 'polypeptide(L)'
;MKSIFSITLAFLASIVPVSSRGASHHIDGIWENSRTKVSVMVQTTASGIKVQRINKNRWYYYQELRDDQFRDDEGNTYYLINEKTLEWEDATGAKRIRFYRKGSSSQAEVRSGDSKRKENTHIQRNHYYGQSGKHASSRVNPDFLEGRWINQHTGQTIRVRGKRRSILVRARRTGWIRFYQDRGTSFMDREGNRYLFDRGKLAYVSRQNDFRMQFRRF
;
A
#
# COMPACT_ATOMS: atom_id res chain seq x y z
N MET A 1 -39.68 20.59 65.22
CA MET A 1 -39.90 19.40 64.35
C MET A 1 -39.28 19.72 63.00
N LYS A 2 -38.05 19.27 62.74
CA LYS A 2 -37.69 18.14 61.84
C LYS A 2 -38.40 18.20 60.48
N SER A 3 -37.65 18.55 59.43
CA SER A 3 -37.41 17.66 58.28
C SER A 3 -36.49 18.34 57.26
N ILE A 4 -35.26 17.84 57.14
CA ILE A 4 -34.32 18.18 56.06
C ILE A 4 -34.43 17.02 55.06
N PHE A 5 -35.03 17.29 53.89
CA PHE A 5 -35.11 16.33 52.79
C PHE A 5 -33.80 16.40 51.99
N SER A 6 -32.91 15.43 52.18
CA SER A 6 -31.78 15.20 51.27
C SER A 6 -32.27 14.48 50.01
N ILE A 7 -32.29 15.20 48.89
CA ILE A 7 -32.55 14.62 47.57
C ILE A 7 -31.20 14.17 47.00
N THR A 8 -30.94 12.88 47.07
CA THR A 8 -29.76 12.26 46.46
C THR A 8 -30.03 12.06 44.96
N LEU A 9 -29.47 12.93 44.12
CA LEU A 9 -29.58 12.84 42.67
C LEU A 9 -28.63 11.75 42.14
N ALA A 10 -29.14 10.55 41.91
CA ALA A 10 -28.38 9.47 41.30
C ALA A 10 -28.19 9.74 39.80
N PHE A 11 -26.98 10.17 39.41
CA PHE A 11 -26.57 10.18 38.01
C PHE A 11 -26.42 8.73 37.53
N LEU A 12 -27.44 8.23 36.83
CA LEU A 12 -27.34 7.04 36.00
C LEU A 12 -26.36 7.36 34.86
N ALA A 13 -25.09 7.05 35.08
CA ALA A 13 -24.10 7.01 34.02
C ALA A 13 -24.49 5.86 33.07
N SER A 14 -25.23 6.18 32.01
CA SER A 14 -25.45 5.27 30.90
C SER A 14 -24.08 4.93 30.31
N ILE A 15 -23.59 3.73 30.62
CA ILE A 15 -22.42 3.13 29.99
C ILE A 15 -22.81 2.89 28.53
N VAL A 16 -22.58 3.88 27.68
CA VAL A 16 -22.65 3.67 26.25
C VAL A 16 -21.48 2.73 25.94
N PRO A 17 -21.71 1.52 25.39
CA PRO A 17 -20.61 0.70 24.93
C PRO A 17 -19.90 1.50 23.85
N VAL A 18 -18.73 2.04 24.18
CA VAL A 18 -17.79 2.53 23.18
C VAL A 18 -17.35 1.27 22.47
N SER A 19 -18.02 0.92 21.37
CA SER A 19 -17.52 -0.06 20.43
C SER A 19 -16.15 0.47 20.01
N SER A 20 -15.09 -0.07 20.62
CA SER A 20 -13.77 0.04 20.08
C SER A 20 -13.89 -0.57 18.70
N ARG A 21 -13.92 0.29 17.67
CA ARG A 21 -13.73 -0.15 16.28
C ARG A 21 -12.31 -0.71 16.26
N GLY A 22 -12.26 -1.99 16.57
CA GLY A 22 -11.07 -2.79 16.73
C GLY A 22 -10.31 -2.77 15.43
N ALA A 23 -8.99 -2.70 15.55
CA ALA A 23 -8.02 -2.89 14.48
C ALA A 23 -8.50 -2.38 13.12
N SER A 24 -8.38 -1.06 12.88
CA SER A 24 -8.31 -0.53 11.51
C SER A 24 -7.33 -1.40 10.73
N HIS A 25 -7.85 -2.37 9.98
CA HIS A 25 -7.03 -3.25 9.18
C HIS A 25 -6.34 -2.33 8.18
N HIS A 26 -5.01 -2.22 8.31
CA HIS A 26 -4.21 -1.30 7.53
C HIS A 26 -4.05 -1.85 6.10
N ILE A 27 -5.18 -1.92 5.38
CA ILE A 27 -5.33 -2.39 4.00
C ILE A 27 -4.69 -1.42 3.00
N ASP A 28 -4.35 -0.21 3.45
CA ASP A 28 -3.60 0.78 2.70
C ASP A 28 -2.31 0.20 2.10
N GLY A 29 -2.11 0.49 0.81
CA GLY A 29 -0.89 0.14 0.10
C GLY A 29 -1.09 -0.24 -1.36
N ILE A 30 -0.05 -0.82 -1.93
CA ILE A 30 -0.07 -1.35 -3.30
C ILE A 30 -0.25 -2.86 -3.23
N TRP A 31 -1.19 -3.34 -4.03
CA TRP A 31 -1.56 -4.75 -4.15
C TRP A 31 -1.38 -5.19 -5.59
N GLU A 32 -0.84 -6.39 -5.81
CA GLU A 32 -0.44 -6.88 -7.12
C GLU A 32 -0.92 -8.31 -7.38
N ASN A 33 -1.44 -8.54 -8.58
CA ASN A 33 -1.73 -9.87 -9.11
C ASN A 33 -0.67 -10.20 -10.18
N SER A 34 0.19 -11.16 -9.85
CA SER A 34 1.31 -11.65 -10.66
C SER A 34 0.87 -12.21 -12.02
N ARG A 35 -0.28 -12.90 -12.07
CA ARG A 35 -0.82 -13.62 -13.24
C ARG A 35 -1.36 -12.66 -14.30
N THR A 36 -2.16 -11.70 -13.88
CA THR A 36 -2.82 -10.71 -14.75
C THR A 36 -1.99 -9.44 -14.96
N LYS A 37 -0.87 -9.30 -14.23
CA LYS A 37 -0.01 -8.10 -14.22
C LYS A 37 -0.78 -6.83 -13.85
N VAL A 38 -1.83 -6.97 -13.03
CA VAL A 38 -2.62 -5.86 -12.53
C VAL A 38 -2.09 -5.44 -11.16
N SER A 39 -1.89 -4.14 -10.98
CA SER A 39 -1.61 -3.54 -9.68
C SER A 39 -2.67 -2.50 -9.33
N VAL A 40 -3.08 -2.50 -8.07
CA VAL A 40 -4.03 -1.55 -7.51
C VAL A 40 -3.43 -0.86 -6.30
N MET A 41 -3.77 0.41 -6.11
CA MET A 41 -3.50 1.17 -4.90
C MET A 41 -4.79 1.27 -4.10
N VAL A 42 -4.75 0.85 -2.84
CA VAL A 42 -5.89 0.86 -1.92
C VAL A 42 -5.66 1.92 -0.86
N GLN A 43 -6.71 2.70 -0.58
CA GLN A 43 -6.74 3.70 0.48
C GLN A 43 -8.05 3.58 1.26
N THR A 44 -7.96 3.49 2.58
CA THR A 44 -9.09 3.47 3.50
C THR A 44 -9.77 4.84 3.54
N THR A 45 -11.09 4.85 3.66
CA THR A 45 -11.93 6.05 3.81
C THR A 45 -12.75 5.94 5.09
N ALA A 46 -13.56 6.96 5.43
CA ALA A 46 -14.42 6.92 6.60
C ALA A 46 -15.55 5.87 6.52
N SER A 47 -15.86 5.38 5.31
CA SER A 47 -17.00 4.50 5.04
C SER A 47 -16.63 3.25 4.22
N GLY A 48 -15.33 2.96 4.06
CA GLY A 48 -14.83 1.82 3.30
C GLY A 48 -13.46 2.07 2.68
N ILE A 49 -13.32 1.77 1.38
CA ILE A 49 -12.06 1.94 0.66
C ILE A 49 -12.28 2.66 -0.67
N LYS A 50 -11.20 3.22 -1.19
CA LYS A 50 -11.10 3.59 -2.59
C LYS A 50 -9.91 2.88 -3.22
N VAL A 51 -10.10 2.43 -4.45
CA VAL A 51 -9.15 1.61 -5.17
C VAL A 51 -8.84 2.26 -6.50
N GLN A 52 -7.55 2.40 -6.82
CA GLN A 52 -7.09 2.89 -8.10
C GLN A 52 -6.25 1.83 -8.79
N ARG A 53 -6.67 1.42 -9.99
CA ARG A 53 -5.80 0.63 -10.86
C ARG A 53 -4.68 1.52 -11.37
N ILE A 54 -3.43 1.15 -11.11
CA ILE A 54 -2.26 2.04 -11.31
C ILE A 54 -2.14 2.51 -12.77
N ASN A 55 -2.56 1.69 -13.74
CA ASN A 55 -2.51 2.03 -15.17
C ASN A 55 -3.75 2.73 -15.73
N LYS A 56 -4.82 2.94 -14.95
CA LYS A 56 -6.07 3.58 -15.42
C LYS A 56 -6.33 4.96 -14.80
N ASN A 57 -5.54 5.37 -13.81
CA ASN A 57 -5.61 6.68 -13.12
C ASN A 57 -7.03 7.11 -12.67
N ARG A 58 -7.94 6.16 -12.43
CA ARG A 58 -9.31 6.40 -11.94
C ARG A 58 -9.50 5.73 -10.60
N TRP A 59 -10.10 6.47 -9.67
CA TRP A 59 -10.52 5.95 -8.37
C TRP A 59 -11.92 5.33 -8.47
N TYR A 60 -12.07 4.18 -7.83
CA TYR A 60 -13.32 3.46 -7.62
C TYR A 60 -13.57 3.39 -6.12
N TYR A 61 -14.80 3.58 -5.69
CA TYR A 61 -15.16 3.64 -4.28
C TYR A 61 -15.94 2.38 -3.92
N TYR A 62 -15.59 1.79 -2.78
CA TYR A 62 -16.23 0.60 -2.25
C TYR A 62 -16.64 0.89 -0.82
N GLN A 63 -17.94 0.77 -0.54
CA GLN A 63 -18.50 0.91 0.78
C GLN A 63 -18.27 -0.34 1.62
N GLU A 64 -17.87 -0.16 2.87
CA GLU A 64 -17.72 -1.24 3.83
C GLU A 64 -19.09 -1.85 4.14
N LEU A 65 -19.20 -3.16 3.94
CA LEU A 65 -20.35 -3.96 4.35
C LEU A 65 -20.07 -4.68 5.66
N ARG A 66 -18.81 -5.10 5.85
CA ARG A 66 -18.26 -5.81 7.02
C ARG A 66 -16.76 -5.48 7.11
N ASP A 67 -16.14 -5.78 8.24
CA ASP A 67 -14.72 -5.50 8.53
C ASP A 67 -13.73 -5.97 7.43
N ASP A 68 -14.12 -6.97 6.64
CA ASP A 68 -13.33 -7.58 5.57
C ASP A 68 -13.99 -7.49 4.18
N GLN A 69 -15.11 -6.78 4.02
CA GLN A 69 -15.90 -6.78 2.79
C GLN A 69 -16.26 -5.36 2.33
N PHE A 70 -15.88 -5.01 1.10
CA PHE A 70 -16.11 -3.68 0.52
C PHE A 70 -16.78 -3.78 -0.85
N ARG A 71 -17.92 -3.14 -1.06
CA ARG A 71 -18.72 -3.26 -2.29
C ARG A 71 -18.96 -1.92 -2.97
N ASP A 72 -18.85 -1.88 -4.30
CA ASP A 72 -19.22 -0.70 -5.09
C ASP A 72 -20.69 -0.72 -5.52
N ASP A 73 -21.19 0.39 -6.07
CA ASP A 73 -22.58 0.55 -6.50
C ASP A 73 -22.97 -0.40 -7.66
N GLU A 74 -21.98 -0.95 -8.37
CA GLU A 74 -22.19 -1.92 -9.45
C GLU A 74 -22.24 -3.37 -8.93
N GLY A 75 -21.99 -3.59 -7.64
CA GLY A 75 -22.00 -4.89 -6.98
C GLY A 75 -20.66 -5.61 -6.94
N ASN A 76 -19.60 -5.06 -7.52
CA ASN A 76 -18.27 -5.65 -7.42
C ASN A 76 -17.77 -5.53 -5.98
N THR A 77 -17.11 -6.57 -5.48
CA THR A 77 -16.78 -6.69 -4.06
C THR A 77 -15.30 -7.03 -3.86
N TYR A 78 -14.64 -6.29 -2.97
CA TYR A 78 -13.33 -6.63 -2.42
C TYR A 78 -13.48 -7.36 -1.09
N TYR A 79 -12.73 -8.44 -0.91
CA TYR A 79 -12.62 -9.23 0.31
C TYR A 79 -11.19 -9.21 0.85
N LEU A 80 -11.02 -8.74 2.08
CA LEU A 80 -9.73 -8.81 2.79
C LEU A 80 -9.59 -10.17 3.45
N ILE A 81 -9.08 -11.16 2.71
CA ILE A 81 -8.90 -12.52 3.21
C ILE A 81 -7.94 -12.58 4.41
N ASN A 82 -6.89 -11.76 4.37
CA ASN A 82 -5.97 -11.51 5.48
C ASN A 82 -5.10 -10.27 5.19
N GLU A 83 -4.20 -9.91 6.11
CA GLU A 83 -3.31 -8.74 5.99
C GLU A 83 -2.42 -8.70 4.72
N LYS A 84 -2.27 -9.82 4.02
CA LYS A 84 -1.40 -9.98 2.84
C LYS A 84 -2.16 -10.33 1.57
N THR A 85 -3.45 -10.67 1.67
CA THR A 85 -4.26 -11.15 0.54
C THR A 85 -5.57 -10.39 0.44
N LEU A 86 -5.79 -9.79 -0.73
CA LEU A 86 -7.02 -9.09 -1.10
C LEU A 86 -7.63 -9.81 -2.31
N GLU A 87 -8.92 -10.08 -2.30
CA GLU A 87 -9.62 -10.69 -3.43
C GLU A 87 -10.67 -9.73 -3.98
N TRP A 88 -10.74 -9.59 -5.29
CA TRP A 88 -11.81 -8.86 -5.97
C TRP A 88 -12.72 -9.86 -6.67
N GLU A 89 -14.03 -9.66 -6.55
CA GLU A 89 -15.07 -10.44 -7.18
C GLU A 89 -15.98 -9.50 -7.98
N ASP A 90 -16.34 -9.88 -9.20
CA ASP A 90 -17.34 -9.13 -9.96
C ASP A 90 -18.75 -9.30 -9.38
N ALA A 91 -19.68 -8.44 -9.77
CA ALA A 91 -21.05 -8.47 -9.24
C ALA A 91 -21.78 -9.81 -9.45
N THR A 92 -21.34 -10.62 -10.41
CA THR A 92 -21.94 -11.93 -10.73
C THR A 92 -21.32 -13.10 -9.96
N GLY A 93 -20.18 -12.88 -9.29
CA GLY A 93 -19.38 -13.94 -8.68
C GLY A 93 -18.58 -14.79 -9.67
N ALA A 94 -18.70 -14.55 -10.98
CA ALA A 94 -18.07 -15.37 -12.01
C ALA A 94 -16.57 -15.08 -12.16
N LYS A 95 -16.14 -13.85 -11.86
CA LYS A 95 -14.73 -13.46 -11.99
C LYS A 95 -14.15 -13.09 -10.64
N ARG A 96 -13.02 -13.72 -10.31
CA ARG A 96 -12.25 -13.43 -9.10
C ARG A 96 -10.79 -13.11 -9.44
N ILE A 97 -10.24 -12.10 -8.79
CA ILE A 97 -8.84 -11.68 -8.94
C ILE A 97 -8.22 -11.52 -7.55
N ARG A 98 -7.20 -12.32 -7.25
CA ARG A 98 -6.47 -12.26 -5.98
C ARG A 98 -5.23 -11.39 -6.10
N PHE A 99 -5.10 -10.40 -5.23
CA PHE A 99 -3.96 -9.52 -5.12
C PHE A 99 -3.18 -9.82 -3.86
N TYR A 100 -1.87 -9.68 -3.95
CA TYR A 100 -0.95 -9.82 -2.83
C TYR A 100 -0.33 -8.47 -2.51
N ARG A 101 -0.10 -8.20 -1.24
CA ARG A 101 0.51 -6.95 -0.81
C ARG A 101 1.93 -6.85 -1.35
N LYS A 102 2.23 -5.78 -2.09
CA LYS A 102 3.55 -5.57 -2.69
C LYS A 102 4.63 -5.51 -1.61
N GLY A 103 5.68 -6.32 -1.79
CA GLY A 103 6.78 -6.43 -0.82
C GLY A 103 6.54 -7.42 0.32
N SER A 104 5.33 -7.96 0.46
CA SER A 104 5.15 -9.23 1.18
C SER A 104 5.60 -10.32 0.21
N SER A 105 6.67 -11.04 0.55
CA SER A 105 7.27 -12.07 -0.29
C SER A 105 6.20 -13.02 -0.87
N SER A 106 5.90 -12.83 -2.15
CA SER A 106 4.93 -13.59 -2.95
C SER A 106 5.39 -15.01 -3.29
N GLN A 107 6.28 -15.58 -2.48
CA GLN A 107 6.91 -16.88 -2.72
C GLN A 107 6.03 -18.07 -2.29
N ALA A 108 4.77 -17.80 -1.92
CA ALA A 108 3.77 -18.82 -1.60
C ALA A 108 2.65 -18.88 -2.66
N GLU A 109 2.95 -18.61 -3.94
CA GLU A 109 2.21 -19.27 -5.03
C GLU A 109 2.56 -20.77 -5.00
N VAL A 110 1.97 -21.44 -4.01
CA VAL A 110 1.83 -22.88 -3.99
C VAL A 110 1.13 -23.26 -5.28
N ARG A 111 1.87 -23.97 -6.13
CA ARG A 111 1.36 -24.83 -7.19
C ARG A 111 0.34 -25.80 -6.57
N SER A 112 -0.88 -25.33 -6.35
CA SER A 112 -2.04 -26.17 -6.10
C SER A 112 -2.68 -26.39 -7.46
N GLY A 113 -2.13 -27.37 -8.16
CA GLY A 113 -2.43 -27.66 -9.54
C GLY A 113 -1.83 -29.00 -9.92
N ASP A 114 -2.64 -30.03 -9.68
CA ASP A 114 -2.61 -31.35 -10.31
C ASP A 114 -1.72 -32.45 -9.70
N SER A 115 -2.32 -33.13 -8.73
CA SER A 115 -1.92 -34.42 -8.18
C SER A 115 -2.23 -35.55 -9.17
N LYS A 116 -1.29 -35.88 -10.07
CA LYS A 116 -1.17 -37.23 -10.62
C LYS A 116 0.30 -37.61 -10.89
N ARG A 117 0.77 -38.59 -10.11
CA ARG A 117 1.46 -39.79 -10.61
C ARG A 117 2.89 -39.63 -11.17
N LYS A 118 3.90 -39.83 -10.32
CA LYS A 118 4.82 -41.00 -10.29
C LYS A 118 6.13 -40.66 -9.57
N GLU A 119 6.29 -41.36 -8.46
CA GLU A 119 7.53 -41.80 -7.85
C GLU A 119 8.62 -42.16 -8.89
N ASN A 120 9.78 -41.51 -8.79
CA ASN A 120 11.07 -42.21 -8.84
C ASN A 120 12.22 -41.34 -8.32
N THR A 121 12.91 -41.95 -7.38
CA THR A 121 14.15 -41.56 -6.71
C THR A 121 15.30 -41.34 -7.70
N HIS A 122 16.03 -40.23 -7.57
CA HIS A 122 17.50 -40.29 -7.64
C HIS A 122 18.15 -39.09 -6.96
N ILE A 123 19.01 -39.41 -6.00
CA ILE A 123 19.95 -38.52 -5.33
C ILE A 123 20.96 -38.04 -6.38
N GLN A 124 21.09 -36.72 -6.58
CA GLN A 124 22.33 -36.15 -7.09
C GLN A 124 22.80 -35.00 -6.19
N ARG A 125 23.91 -35.29 -5.51
CA ARG A 125 24.73 -34.36 -4.76
C ARG A 125 25.45 -33.40 -5.69
N ASN A 126 25.67 -32.21 -5.16
CA ASN A 126 26.71 -31.22 -5.50
C ASN A 126 26.71 -30.68 -6.93
N HIS A 127 26.52 -29.37 -7.06
CA HIS A 127 27.54 -28.49 -7.63
C HIS A 127 27.25 -27.05 -7.15
N TYR A 128 28.03 -26.65 -6.13
CA TYR A 128 28.09 -25.30 -5.60
C TYR A 128 28.97 -24.47 -6.55
N TYR A 129 28.35 -23.82 -7.54
CA TYR A 129 29.01 -22.79 -8.34
C TYR A 129 28.36 -21.44 -8.04
N GLY A 130 29.19 -20.48 -7.64
CA GLY A 130 28.80 -19.12 -7.35
C GLY A 130 28.13 -18.45 -8.54
N GLN A 131 26.80 -18.50 -8.58
CA GLN A 131 26.02 -17.51 -9.30
C GLN A 131 25.99 -16.26 -8.43
N SER A 132 26.83 -15.30 -8.79
CA SER A 132 26.58 -13.88 -8.58
C SER A 132 25.18 -13.60 -9.11
N GLY A 133 24.20 -13.76 -8.23
CA GLY A 133 22.81 -13.56 -8.49
C GLY A 133 22.66 -12.09 -8.82
N LYS A 134 22.59 -11.80 -10.11
CA LYS A 134 21.98 -10.58 -10.64
C LYS A 134 20.53 -10.64 -10.19
N HIS A 135 20.29 -10.34 -8.91
CA HIS A 135 18.97 -10.15 -8.36
C HIS A 135 18.34 -9.14 -9.29
N ALA A 136 17.36 -9.60 -10.06
CA ALA A 136 16.49 -8.74 -10.82
C ALA A 136 15.81 -7.86 -9.77
N SER A 137 16.47 -6.76 -9.41
CA SER A 137 15.94 -5.78 -8.50
C SER A 137 14.57 -5.48 -9.07
N SER A 138 13.53 -5.68 -8.27
CA SER A 138 12.16 -5.44 -8.68
C SER A 138 12.08 -3.95 -9.02
N ARG A 139 12.34 -3.64 -10.30
CA ARG A 139 12.51 -2.28 -10.80
C ARG A 139 11.13 -1.69 -10.81
N VAL A 140 10.86 -0.89 -9.79
CA VAL A 140 9.60 -0.17 -9.71
C VAL A 140 9.61 0.89 -10.81
N ASN A 141 8.65 0.83 -11.75
CA ASN A 141 8.42 1.92 -12.69
C ASN A 141 8.00 3.15 -11.87
N PRO A 142 8.75 4.27 -11.85
CA PRO A 142 8.44 5.41 -11.00
C PRO A 142 7.30 6.31 -11.51
N ASP A 143 6.65 5.97 -12.62
CA ASP A 143 5.53 6.76 -13.16
C ASP A 143 4.37 6.92 -12.15
N PHE A 144 4.22 6.00 -11.19
CA PHE A 144 3.22 6.15 -10.11
C PHE A 144 3.52 7.35 -9.18
N LEU A 145 4.76 7.86 -9.17
CA LEU A 145 5.17 9.03 -8.38
C LEU A 145 4.85 10.37 -9.06
N GLU A 146 4.42 10.35 -10.31
CA GLU A 146 4.18 11.58 -11.06
C GLU A 146 3.13 12.48 -10.41
N GLY A 147 3.40 13.79 -10.40
CA GLY A 147 2.42 14.77 -9.94
C GLY A 147 3.00 15.80 -8.99
N ARG A 148 2.09 16.44 -8.25
CA ARG A 148 2.40 17.47 -7.27
C ARG A 148 2.31 16.88 -5.87
N TRP A 149 3.28 17.21 -5.04
CA TRP A 149 3.37 16.76 -3.67
C TRP A 149 3.56 17.96 -2.75
N ILE A 150 2.99 17.91 -1.55
CA ILE A 150 3.03 18.97 -0.54
C ILE A 150 3.50 18.42 0.80
N ASN A 151 4.43 19.11 1.43
CA ASN A 151 4.75 18.92 2.83
C ASN A 151 3.68 19.64 3.65
N GLN A 152 2.88 18.89 4.41
CA GLN A 152 1.75 19.44 5.16
C GLN A 152 2.18 20.37 6.32
N HIS A 153 3.41 20.23 6.82
CA HIS A 153 3.92 21.03 7.92
C HIS A 153 4.48 22.37 7.44
N THR A 154 5.22 22.37 6.33
CA THR A 154 5.90 23.58 5.82
C THR A 154 5.17 24.28 4.69
N GLY A 155 4.14 23.64 4.12
CA GLY A 155 3.47 24.11 2.89
C GLY A 155 4.34 23.99 1.63
N GLN A 156 5.56 23.46 1.74
CA GLN A 156 6.47 23.34 0.60
C GLN A 156 5.93 22.33 -0.41
N THR A 157 5.88 22.73 -1.68
CA THR A 157 5.45 21.86 -2.78
C THR A 157 6.61 21.44 -3.67
N ILE A 158 6.57 20.20 -4.14
CA ILE A 158 7.44 19.68 -5.20
C ILE A 158 6.61 19.11 -6.36
N ARG A 159 7.18 19.10 -7.55
CA ARG A 159 6.67 18.35 -8.71
C ARG A 159 7.60 17.19 -9.01
N VAL A 160 7.02 16.03 -9.29
CA VAL A 160 7.74 14.80 -9.61
C VAL A 160 7.35 14.34 -11.01
N ARG A 161 8.34 13.94 -11.82
CA ARG A 161 8.16 13.27 -13.11
C ARG A 161 8.87 11.91 -13.08
N GLY A 162 8.17 10.88 -13.51
CA GLY A 162 8.67 9.52 -13.61
C GLY A 162 9.50 9.35 -14.87
N LYS A 163 10.56 8.55 -14.78
CA LYS A 163 11.35 8.05 -15.90
C LYS A 163 11.72 6.61 -15.60
N ARG A 164 11.90 5.77 -16.62
CA ARG A 164 12.20 4.33 -16.48
C ARG A 164 13.13 3.91 -15.32
N ARG A 165 14.14 4.71 -14.95
CA ARG A 165 15.11 4.44 -13.86
C ARG A 165 15.42 5.64 -12.96
N SER A 166 14.60 6.68 -13.02
CA SER A 166 14.86 7.90 -12.24
C SER A 166 13.56 8.67 -12.01
N ILE A 167 13.60 9.59 -11.07
CA ILE A 167 12.62 10.65 -10.97
C ILE A 167 13.30 11.99 -11.22
N LEU A 168 12.57 12.91 -11.82
CA LEU A 168 12.92 14.32 -11.82
C LEU A 168 12.07 15.02 -10.77
N VAL A 169 12.70 15.71 -9.84
CA VAL A 169 12.04 16.45 -8.78
C VAL A 169 12.34 17.93 -8.95
N ARG A 170 11.31 18.77 -8.80
CA ARG A 170 11.44 20.23 -8.86
C ARG A 170 10.71 20.88 -7.70
N ALA A 171 11.44 21.59 -6.84
CA ALA A 171 10.87 22.45 -5.82
C ALA A 171 10.49 23.82 -6.41
N ARG A 172 9.83 24.66 -5.60
CA ARG A 172 9.47 26.02 -6.01
C ARG A 172 10.76 26.81 -6.29
N ARG A 173 10.88 27.38 -7.50
CA ARG A 173 12.02 28.18 -7.98
C ARG A 173 13.34 27.40 -8.20
N THR A 174 13.35 26.08 -8.12
CA THR A 174 14.54 25.28 -8.48
C THR A 174 14.44 24.72 -9.89
N GLY A 175 15.59 24.34 -10.47
CA GLY A 175 15.63 23.47 -11.64
C GLY A 175 15.14 22.05 -11.34
N TRP A 176 15.05 21.23 -12.39
CA TRP A 176 14.79 19.79 -12.23
C TRP A 176 16.06 19.10 -11.74
N ILE A 177 15.96 18.44 -10.59
CA ILE A 177 17.02 17.60 -10.03
C ILE A 177 16.67 16.15 -10.31
N ARG A 178 17.65 15.38 -10.79
CA ARG A 178 17.47 13.97 -11.13
C ARG A 178 17.92 13.08 -9.98
N PHE A 179 17.04 12.18 -9.56
CA PHE A 179 17.32 11.12 -8.59
C PHE A 179 17.23 9.76 -9.29
N TYR A 180 18.31 8.99 -9.25
CA TYR A 180 18.40 7.66 -9.83
C TYR A 180 17.87 6.62 -8.86
N GLN A 181 17.20 5.59 -9.37
CA GLN A 181 16.73 4.50 -8.52
C GLN A 181 17.93 3.79 -7.85
N ASP A 182 17.94 3.77 -6.52
CA ASP A 182 19.00 3.15 -5.71
C ASP A 182 18.57 1.71 -5.35
N ARG A 183 17.58 1.56 -4.46
CA ARG A 183 17.04 0.27 -4.03
C ARG A 183 15.52 0.34 -3.85
N GLY A 184 14.78 -0.61 -4.43
CA GLY A 184 13.32 -0.69 -4.31
C GLY A 184 12.63 0.60 -4.71
N THR A 185 12.03 1.29 -3.74
CA THR A 185 11.32 2.58 -3.87
C THR A 185 12.17 3.80 -3.46
N SER A 186 13.48 3.64 -3.29
CA SER A 186 14.44 4.71 -3.00
C SER A 186 15.07 5.27 -4.28
N PHE A 187 15.20 6.59 -4.33
CA PHE A 187 15.85 7.34 -5.40
C PHE A 187 16.89 8.29 -4.82
N MET A 188 18.12 8.29 -5.34
CA MET A 188 19.24 9.06 -4.82
C MET A 188 19.84 9.95 -5.91
N ASP A 189 20.18 11.19 -5.59
CA ASP A 189 20.92 12.09 -6.49
C ASP A 189 22.45 11.85 -6.40
N ARG A 190 23.24 12.68 -7.07
CA ARG A 190 24.71 12.58 -7.06
C ARG A 190 25.36 13.05 -5.76
N GLU A 191 24.64 13.86 -4.98
CA GLU A 191 25.11 14.41 -3.71
C GLU A 191 24.81 13.47 -2.55
N GLY A 192 23.97 12.46 -2.77
CA GLY A 192 23.57 11.46 -1.79
C GLY A 192 22.26 11.79 -1.08
N ASN A 193 21.53 12.83 -1.51
CA ASN A 193 20.18 13.09 -1.03
C ASN A 193 19.21 12.07 -1.61
N ARG A 194 18.18 11.71 -0.85
CA ARG A 194 17.29 10.60 -1.17
C ARG A 194 15.82 10.97 -1.10
N TYR A 195 15.05 10.39 -2.00
CA TYR A 195 13.60 10.29 -1.92
C TYR A 195 13.20 8.82 -1.71
N LEU A 196 12.43 8.55 -0.66
CA LEU A 196 11.89 7.24 -0.33
C LEU A 196 10.38 7.29 -0.46
N PHE A 197 9.81 6.42 -1.28
CA PHE A 197 8.36 6.24 -1.32
C PHE A 197 7.93 5.07 -0.44
N ASP A 198 7.06 5.37 0.52
CA ASP A 198 6.48 4.38 1.42
C ASP A 198 5.04 4.76 1.78
N ARG A 199 4.12 3.78 1.70
CA ARG A 199 2.69 3.93 2.05
C ARG A 199 2.03 5.23 1.53
N GLY A 200 2.24 5.56 0.25
CA GLY A 200 1.64 6.74 -0.36
C GLY A 200 2.27 8.08 0.02
N LYS A 201 3.34 8.06 0.82
CA LYS A 201 4.12 9.25 1.22
C LYS A 201 5.46 9.24 0.50
N LEU A 202 5.95 10.44 0.20
CA LEU A 202 7.28 10.64 -0.37
C LEU A 202 8.13 11.34 0.68
N ALA A 203 9.16 10.67 1.20
CA ALA A 203 10.05 11.21 2.20
C ALA A 203 11.36 11.66 1.55
N TYR A 204 11.78 12.90 1.80
CA TYR A 204 13.11 13.40 1.49
C TYR A 204 14.03 13.21 2.68
N VAL A 205 15.26 12.76 2.43
CA VAL A 205 16.33 12.60 3.43
C VAL A 205 17.61 13.19 2.85
N SER A 206 18.24 14.12 3.57
CA SER A 206 19.54 14.67 3.19
C SER A 206 20.64 13.59 3.22
N ARG A 207 21.75 13.83 2.51
CA ARG A 207 22.93 12.95 2.56
C ARG A 207 23.40 12.65 4.00
N GLN A 208 23.40 13.67 4.87
CA GLN A 208 23.87 13.57 6.26
C GLN A 208 22.82 12.97 7.19
N ASN A 209 21.60 12.72 6.70
CA ASN A 209 20.46 12.19 7.45
C ASN A 209 20.03 13.09 8.64
N ASP A 210 20.49 14.33 8.66
CA ASP A 210 20.16 15.39 9.63
C ASP A 210 18.83 16.09 9.31
N PHE A 211 18.40 16.03 8.05
CA PHE A 211 17.21 16.72 7.57
C PHE A 211 16.26 15.76 6.86
N ARG A 212 14.99 15.77 7.29
CA ARG A 212 13.92 14.91 6.77
C ARG A 212 12.67 15.71 6.49
N MET A 213 12.07 15.51 5.32
CA MET A 213 10.76 16.05 4.99
C MET A 213 9.83 14.96 4.50
N GLN A 214 8.53 15.08 4.76
CA GLN A 214 7.53 14.18 4.22
C GLN A 214 6.54 14.96 3.37
N PHE A 215 6.24 14.41 2.21
CA PHE A 215 5.28 14.97 1.27
C PHE A 215 4.12 14.00 1.06
N ARG A 216 2.92 14.55 0.95
CA ARG A 216 1.72 13.86 0.49
C ARG A 216 1.35 14.35 -0.89
N ARG A 217 0.74 13.48 -1.70
CA ARG A 217 0.24 13.87 -3.01
C ARG A 217 -0.89 14.88 -2.82
N PHE A 218 -0.84 15.95 -3.61
CA PHE A 218 -1.88 16.98 -3.66
C PHE A 218 -3.14 16.44 -4.34
#